data_AF-A0A972EW59-F1
#
_entry.id   AF-A0A972EW59-F1
#
_cell.length_a   1.000
_cell.length_b   1.000
_cell.length_c   1.000
_cell.angle_alpha   90.00
_cell.angle_beta   90.00
_cell.angle_gamma   90.00
#
_symmetry.space_group_name_H-M   'P 1'
#
loop_
_entity.id
_entity.type
_entity.pdbx_description
1 polymer ?
#
loop_
_entity_poly.entity_id
_entity_poly.type
_entity_poly.pdbx_seq_one_letter_code
_entity_poly.pdbx_strand_id
1 'polypeptide(L)'
;MCILTIEVGSTITKVNGFYRSQHGALVQAAQGFAPTSITQGDVMPGVELAMQQVKDGANPLDPEVEIFINSSAAGGLRMTVHGLTYNMTARAAREAALGAGAIVKKVTAGLLDEFELSEIRQIHPNIILLAGGVDYGEKETVLENARRIANLGLQVPVVYQVETNKIIPLSEPVARAGVPSFAKNGQVAVTIDKDLLILDAD
;
A
#
# COMPACT_ATOMS: atom_id res chain seq x y z
N MET A 1 -9.53 2.14 29.35
CA MET A 1 -8.78 1.72 28.15
C MET A 1 -8.07 2.92 27.59
N CYS A 2 -6.77 2.78 27.32
CA CYS A 2 -5.95 3.82 26.74
C CYS A 2 -5.78 3.56 25.23
N ILE A 3 -5.86 4.60 24.42
CA ILE A 3 -5.65 4.56 22.97
C ILE A 3 -4.54 5.52 22.61
N LEU A 4 -3.65 5.10 21.73
CA LEU A 4 -2.61 5.92 21.14
C LEU A 4 -2.81 6.00 19.64
N THR A 5 -2.75 7.19 19.07
CA THR A 5 -2.71 7.38 17.62
C THR A 5 -1.37 7.95 17.21
N ILE A 6 -0.74 7.34 16.21
CA ILE A 6 0.51 7.80 15.60
C ILE A 6 0.19 8.19 14.15
N GLU A 7 0.32 9.48 13.85
CA GLU A 7 0.13 10.06 12.52
C GLU A 7 1.50 10.46 11.97
N VAL A 8 2.04 9.69 11.04
CA VAL A 8 3.31 10.01 10.38
C VAL A 8 3.02 10.88 9.14
N GLY A 9 2.95 12.19 9.33
CA GLY A 9 2.72 13.16 8.25
C GLY A 9 3.92 13.32 7.30
N SER A 10 3.74 14.02 6.19
CA SER A 10 4.84 14.36 5.27
C SER A 10 5.91 15.28 5.89
N THR A 11 5.50 16.14 6.83
CA THR A 11 6.40 17.11 7.49
C THR A 11 6.51 16.85 8.98
N ILE A 12 5.41 16.47 9.64
CA ILE A 12 5.32 16.33 11.09
C ILE A 12 4.73 14.97 11.43
N THR A 13 5.38 14.26 12.35
CA THR A 13 4.84 13.08 13.02
C THR A 13 4.17 13.52 14.32
N LYS A 14 2.93 13.08 14.56
CA LYS A 14 2.16 13.40 15.76
C LYS A 14 1.79 12.12 16.48
N VAL A 15 1.85 12.15 17.79
CA VAL A 15 1.38 11.08 18.67
C VAL A 15 0.34 11.69 19.61
N ASN A 16 -0.84 11.08 19.71
CA ASN A 16 -1.87 11.51 20.63
C ASN A 16 -2.33 10.34 21.50
N GLY A 17 -2.37 10.57 22.81
CA GLY A 17 -2.90 9.64 23.80
C GLY A 17 -4.31 10.02 24.21
N PHE A 18 -5.20 9.04 24.33
CA PHE A 18 -6.57 9.22 24.75
C PHE A 18 -6.97 8.20 25.82
N TYR A 19 -7.71 8.65 26.83
CA TYR A 19 -8.48 7.77 27.70
C TYR A 19 -9.89 7.63 27.18
N ARG A 20 -10.40 6.39 27.13
CA ARG A 20 -11.82 6.16 26.91
C ARG A 20 -12.57 6.25 28.22
N SER A 21 -13.48 7.23 28.33
CA SER A 21 -14.33 7.42 29.51
C SER A 21 -15.35 6.28 29.65
N GLN A 22 -15.97 6.19 30.83
CA GLN A 22 -17.03 5.21 31.10
C GLN A 22 -18.24 5.36 30.16
N HIS A 23 -18.46 6.56 29.61
CA HIS A 23 -19.52 6.84 28.63
C HIS A 23 -19.06 6.70 27.18
N GLY A 24 -17.84 6.19 26.95
CA GLY A 24 -17.29 5.91 25.61
C GLY A 24 -16.62 7.08 24.90
N ALA A 25 -16.58 8.27 25.52
CA ALA A 25 -15.92 9.45 24.95
C ALA A 25 -14.39 9.31 25.04
N LEU A 26 -13.68 9.81 24.02
CA LEU A 26 -12.22 9.91 24.02
C LEU A 26 -11.80 11.25 24.65
N VAL A 27 -11.02 11.18 25.72
CA VAL A 27 -10.45 12.35 26.41
C VAL A 27 -8.96 12.37 26.13
N GLN A 28 -8.46 13.44 25.51
CA GLN A 28 -7.04 13.58 25.22
C GLN A 28 -6.24 13.67 26.53
N ALA A 29 -5.21 12.86 26.63
CA ALA A 29 -4.39 12.67 27.82
C ALA A 29 -2.94 13.12 27.62
N ALA A 30 -2.41 12.89 26.42
CA ALA A 30 -1.04 13.23 26.07
C ALA A 30 -0.92 13.58 24.59
N GLN A 31 0.14 14.33 24.25
CA GLN A 31 0.49 14.65 22.88
C GLN A 31 2.01 14.80 22.75
N GLY A 32 2.53 14.36 21.61
CA GLY A 32 3.90 14.61 21.20
C GLY A 32 3.95 14.86 19.69
N PHE A 33 4.93 15.64 19.26
CA PHE A 33 5.16 15.91 17.85
C PHE A 33 6.65 16.05 17.54
N ALA A 34 7.05 15.61 16.37
CA ALA A 34 8.41 15.74 15.88
C ALA A 34 8.43 15.94 14.37
N PRO A 35 9.49 16.55 13.80
CA PRO A 35 9.71 16.52 12.35
C PRO A 35 9.72 15.09 11.84
N THR A 36 9.01 14.82 10.73
CA THR A 36 9.06 13.52 10.07
C THR A 36 10.46 13.30 9.48
N SER A 37 11.09 12.19 9.81
CA SER A 37 12.48 11.88 9.45
C SER A 37 12.64 11.25 8.06
N ILE A 38 11.69 11.44 7.14
CA ILE A 38 11.73 10.84 5.79
C ILE A 38 13.00 11.21 5.01
N THR A 39 13.56 12.40 5.24
CA THR A 39 14.83 12.86 4.65
C THR A 39 16.04 12.04 5.10
N GLN A 40 15.90 11.31 6.21
CA GLN A 40 16.90 10.38 6.75
C GLN A 40 16.73 8.96 6.17
N GLY A 41 15.72 8.74 5.32
CA GLY A 41 15.40 7.42 4.75
C GLY A 41 14.56 6.52 5.66
N ASP A 42 14.22 6.98 6.86
CA ASP A 42 13.43 6.23 7.86
C ASP A 42 12.54 7.19 8.65
N VAL A 43 11.27 6.83 8.85
CA VAL A 43 10.30 7.62 9.62
C VAL A 43 10.34 7.32 11.13
N MET A 44 10.96 6.21 11.54
CA MET A 44 11.02 5.78 12.93
C MET A 44 11.68 6.79 13.87
N PRO A 45 12.79 7.46 13.51
CA PRO A 45 13.37 8.50 14.38
C PRO A 45 12.37 9.62 14.75
N GLY A 46 11.55 10.07 13.79
CA GLY A 46 10.48 11.04 14.06
C GLY A 46 9.39 10.49 14.97
N VAL A 47 9.00 9.22 14.78
CA VAL A 47 8.04 8.54 15.66
C VAL A 47 8.59 8.44 17.09
N GLU A 48 9.84 7.99 17.26
CA GLU A 48 10.49 7.83 18.56
C GLU A 48 10.59 9.16 19.33
N LEU A 49 10.95 10.25 18.64
CA LEU A 49 10.99 11.58 19.25
C LEU A 49 9.60 12.06 19.70
N ALA A 50 8.56 11.87 18.88
CA ALA A 50 7.19 12.22 19.24
C ALA A 50 6.67 11.35 20.39
N MET A 51 7.00 10.06 20.40
CA MET A 51 6.69 9.13 21.48
C MET A 51 7.40 9.51 22.78
N GLN A 52 8.64 9.98 22.70
CA GLN A 52 9.41 10.39 23.88
C GLN A 52 8.77 11.61 24.56
N GLN A 53 8.27 12.59 23.79
CA GLN A 53 7.53 13.72 24.36
C GLN A 53 6.25 13.30 25.11
N VAL A 54 5.55 12.25 24.63
CA VAL A 54 4.39 11.69 25.33
C VAL A 54 4.82 11.04 26.65
N LYS A 55 5.94 10.31 26.65
CA LYS A 55 6.48 9.65 27.86
C LYS A 55 6.98 10.64 28.90
N ASP A 56 7.59 11.74 28.46
CA ASP A 56 8.14 12.78 29.34
C ASP A 56 7.07 13.80 29.81
N GLY A 57 5.84 13.67 29.29
CA GLY A 57 4.71 14.54 29.64
C GLY A 57 4.16 14.31 31.04
N ALA A 58 3.30 15.22 31.50
CA ALA A 58 2.74 15.19 32.85
C ALA A 58 1.79 13.99 33.12
N ASN A 59 1.21 13.41 32.07
CA ASN A 59 0.33 12.25 32.13
C ASN A 59 0.84 11.16 31.19
N PRO A 60 1.90 10.42 31.59
CA PRO A 60 2.35 9.27 30.81
C PRO A 60 1.21 8.26 30.71
N LEU A 61 1.05 7.67 29.53
CA LEU A 61 0.03 6.65 29.29
C LEU A 61 0.47 5.29 29.84
N ASP A 62 -0.51 4.45 30.17
CA ASP A 62 -0.24 3.07 30.59
C ASP A 62 0.50 2.26 29.51
N PRO A 63 1.32 1.26 29.91
CA PRO A 63 2.07 0.41 28.96
C PRO A 63 1.16 -0.43 28.05
N GLU A 64 -0.02 -0.81 28.51
CA GLU A 64 -1.01 -1.56 27.74
C GLU A 64 -1.95 -0.59 27.01
N VAL A 65 -1.45 -0.02 25.92
CA VAL A 65 -2.18 0.93 25.07
C VAL A 65 -2.48 0.33 23.71
N GLU A 66 -3.70 0.52 23.23
CA GLU A 66 -4.06 0.16 21.86
C GLU A 66 -3.50 1.22 20.90
N ILE A 67 -2.67 0.80 19.93
CA ILE A 67 -1.97 1.73 19.03
C ILE A 67 -2.59 1.68 17.63
N PHE A 68 -3.01 2.83 17.14
CA PHE A 68 -3.44 3.05 15.75
C PHE A 68 -2.41 3.88 15.02
N ILE A 69 -2.01 3.45 13.82
CA ILE A 69 -0.97 4.12 13.04
C ILE A 69 -1.49 4.46 11.65
N ASN A 70 -1.18 5.66 11.18
CA ASN A 70 -1.32 6.04 9.78
C ASN A 70 -0.04 6.75 9.30
N SER A 71 0.20 6.73 7.99
CA SER A 71 1.35 7.41 7.40
C SER A 71 1.03 7.99 6.02
N SER A 72 1.50 9.21 5.79
CA SER A 72 1.52 9.88 4.48
C SER A 72 2.93 10.29 4.05
N ALA A 73 3.96 9.93 4.83
CA ALA A 73 5.34 10.34 4.63
C ALA A 73 5.97 9.84 3.33
N ALA A 74 5.47 8.74 2.77
CA ALA A 74 5.89 8.21 1.46
C ALA A 74 5.50 9.12 0.26
N GLY A 75 4.76 10.21 0.54
CA GLY A 75 4.18 11.10 -0.45
C GLY A 75 2.82 10.62 -0.95
N GLY A 76 2.28 11.29 -1.97
CA GLY A 76 1.02 10.88 -2.58
C GLY A 76 1.10 9.47 -3.18
N LEU A 77 -0.04 8.80 -3.27
CA LEU A 77 -0.19 7.46 -3.84
C LEU A 77 0.03 7.51 -5.37
N ARG A 78 1.29 7.49 -5.81
CA ARG A 78 1.70 7.56 -7.21
C ARG A 78 1.47 6.21 -7.88
N MET A 79 0.45 6.14 -8.72
CA MET A 79 0.00 4.90 -9.34
C MET A 79 0.18 4.90 -10.86
N THR A 80 0.59 3.77 -11.43
CA THR A 80 0.37 3.47 -12.85
C THR A 80 -0.74 2.43 -13.01
N VAL A 81 -1.55 2.57 -14.04
CA VAL A 81 -2.74 1.74 -14.28
C VAL A 81 -2.65 1.12 -15.67
N HIS A 82 -2.85 -0.19 -15.78
CA HIS A 82 -2.72 -0.90 -17.05
C HIS A 82 -3.91 -1.85 -17.23
N GLY A 83 -4.69 -1.66 -18.28
CA GLY A 83 -5.86 -2.49 -18.58
C GLY A 83 -5.68 -3.41 -19.78
N LEU A 84 -6.66 -4.28 -20.05
CA LEU A 84 -6.79 -4.97 -21.35
C LEU A 84 -7.19 -4.02 -22.48
N THR A 85 -8.23 -3.22 -22.26
CA THR A 85 -8.76 -2.25 -23.22
C THR A 85 -8.87 -0.87 -22.59
N TYR A 86 -8.65 0.17 -23.40
CA TYR A 86 -8.75 1.55 -22.93
C TYR A 86 -10.16 1.89 -22.45
N ASN A 87 -11.17 1.51 -23.24
CA ASN A 87 -12.55 1.97 -23.02
C ASN A 87 -13.28 1.29 -21.87
N MET A 88 -12.78 0.15 -21.38
CA MET A 88 -13.41 -0.60 -20.29
C MET A 88 -12.45 -0.75 -19.10
N THR A 89 -11.48 -1.66 -19.19
CA THR A 89 -10.69 -2.08 -18.03
C THR A 89 -9.72 -1.01 -17.56
N ALA A 90 -9.00 -0.34 -18.48
CA ALA A 90 -8.04 0.70 -18.10
C ALA A 90 -8.78 1.94 -17.56
N ARG A 91 -9.89 2.32 -18.19
CA ARG A 91 -10.75 3.41 -17.72
C ARG A 91 -11.33 3.11 -16.34
N ALA A 92 -11.94 1.94 -16.14
CA ALA A 92 -12.52 1.56 -14.84
C ALA A 92 -11.46 1.58 -13.72
N ALA A 93 -10.28 1.02 -14.00
CA ALA A 93 -9.18 1.01 -13.05
C ALA A 93 -8.63 2.42 -12.75
N ARG A 94 -8.56 3.29 -13.76
CA ARG A 94 -8.19 4.70 -13.57
C ARG A 94 -9.20 5.41 -12.66
N GLU A 95 -10.51 5.24 -12.89
CA GLU A 95 -11.53 5.87 -12.05
C GLU A 95 -11.48 5.34 -10.61
N ALA A 96 -11.27 4.04 -10.42
CA ALA A 96 -11.08 3.45 -9.09
C ALA A 96 -9.83 4.01 -8.38
N ALA A 97 -8.71 4.12 -9.10
CA ALA A 97 -7.49 4.70 -8.58
C ALA A 97 -7.69 6.17 -8.15
N LEU A 98 -8.34 6.98 -9.00
CA LEU A 98 -8.65 8.37 -8.66
C LEU A 98 -9.60 8.47 -7.46
N GLY A 99 -10.61 7.60 -7.39
CA GLY A 99 -11.52 7.51 -6.23
C GLY A 99 -10.80 7.15 -4.92
N ALA A 100 -9.73 6.36 -5.00
CA ALA A 100 -8.86 6.03 -3.87
C ALA A 100 -7.84 7.16 -3.52
N GLY A 101 -7.90 8.30 -4.21
CA GLY A 101 -6.98 9.42 -4.00
C GLY A 101 -5.60 9.23 -4.64
N ALA A 102 -5.47 8.29 -5.59
CA ALA A 102 -4.22 8.07 -6.28
C ALA A 102 -3.88 9.22 -7.24
N ILE A 103 -2.60 9.56 -7.31
CA ILE A 103 -2.03 10.40 -8.36
C ILE A 103 -1.68 9.47 -9.52
N VAL A 104 -2.62 9.29 -10.45
CA VAL A 104 -2.43 8.41 -11.62
C VAL A 104 -1.42 9.06 -12.59
N LYS A 105 -0.25 8.44 -12.73
CA LYS A 105 0.88 8.95 -13.52
C LYS A 105 0.90 8.42 -14.96
N LYS A 106 0.35 7.22 -15.19
CA LYS A 106 0.30 6.59 -16.52
C LYS A 106 -0.89 5.64 -16.59
N VAL A 107 -1.54 5.62 -17.75
CA VAL A 107 -2.63 4.70 -18.09
C VAL A 107 -2.33 4.06 -19.43
N THR A 108 -2.26 2.73 -19.49
CA THR A 108 -2.08 1.98 -20.73
C THR A 108 -3.15 0.91 -20.91
N ALA A 109 -3.24 0.36 -22.12
CA ALA A 109 -4.07 -0.80 -22.38
C ALA A 109 -3.37 -1.79 -23.33
N GLY A 110 -3.67 -3.08 -23.16
CA GLY A 110 -3.05 -4.15 -23.93
C GLY A 110 -1.74 -4.61 -23.32
N LEU A 111 -0.92 -5.29 -24.14
CA LEU A 111 0.38 -5.79 -23.74
C LEU A 111 1.38 -4.62 -23.65
N LEU A 112 2.07 -4.52 -22.51
CA LEU A 112 3.08 -3.49 -22.27
C LEU A 112 4.31 -3.73 -23.14
N ASP A 113 4.69 -2.72 -23.92
CA ASP A 113 5.94 -2.74 -24.67
C ASP A 113 7.14 -2.22 -23.85
N GLU A 114 8.35 -2.34 -24.40
CA GLU A 114 9.59 -1.92 -23.75
C GLU A 114 9.65 -0.41 -23.47
N PHE A 115 9.00 0.40 -24.31
CA PHE A 115 8.95 1.85 -24.12
C PHE A 115 8.07 2.19 -22.92
N GLU A 116 6.88 1.59 -22.84
CA GLU A 116 5.97 1.78 -21.72
C GLU A 116 6.56 1.27 -20.39
N LEU A 117 7.28 0.15 -20.42
CA LEU A 117 8.00 -0.38 -19.26
C LEU A 117 9.10 0.57 -18.78
N SER A 118 9.85 1.18 -19.71
CA SER A 118 10.85 2.20 -19.40
C SER A 118 10.21 3.44 -18.76
N GLU A 119 9.06 3.90 -19.28
CA GLU A 119 8.30 5.00 -18.68
C GLU A 119 7.81 4.67 -17.26
N ILE A 120 7.30 3.46 -17.02
CA ILE A 120 6.90 3.01 -15.67
C ILE A 120 8.09 3.12 -14.71
N ARG A 121 9.29 2.70 -15.12
CA ARG A 121 10.51 2.80 -14.30
C ARG A 121 10.87 4.25 -13.97
N GLN A 122 10.77 5.15 -14.94
CA GLN A 122 11.08 6.59 -14.75
C GLN A 122 10.05 7.31 -13.86
N ILE A 123 8.79 6.86 -13.88
CA ILE A 123 7.73 7.43 -13.05
C ILE A 123 7.97 7.20 -11.55
N HIS A 124 8.72 6.15 -11.18
CA HIS A 124 8.89 5.72 -9.80
C HIS A 124 7.54 5.63 -9.04
N PRO A 125 6.58 4.81 -9.53
CA PRO A 125 5.33 4.58 -8.82
C PRO A 125 5.59 3.95 -7.45
N ASN A 126 4.67 4.14 -6.52
CA ASN A 126 4.67 3.40 -5.25
C ASN A 126 3.53 2.37 -5.19
N ILE A 127 2.78 2.22 -6.28
CA ILE A 127 1.80 1.16 -6.50
C ILE A 127 1.51 1.03 -8.00
N ILE A 128 1.23 -0.19 -8.48
CA ILE A 128 0.84 -0.46 -9.87
C ILE A 128 -0.47 -1.25 -9.85
N LEU A 129 -1.42 -0.88 -10.72
CA LEU A 129 -2.72 -1.56 -10.85
C LEU A 129 -2.86 -2.18 -12.24
N LEU A 130 -3.08 -3.49 -12.30
CA LEU A 130 -3.41 -4.22 -13.53
C LEU A 130 -4.89 -4.64 -13.52
N ALA A 131 -5.60 -4.35 -14.60
CA ALA A 131 -7.04 -4.54 -14.69
C ALA A 131 -7.45 -5.37 -15.92
N GLY A 132 -8.24 -6.42 -15.66
CA GLY A 132 -8.71 -7.36 -16.67
C GLY A 132 -8.63 -8.79 -16.16
N GLY A 133 -8.84 -9.78 -17.02
CA GLY A 133 -8.70 -11.19 -16.64
C GLY A 133 -9.78 -11.73 -15.68
N VAL A 134 -10.91 -11.04 -15.58
CA VAL A 134 -12.08 -11.40 -14.77
C VAL A 134 -13.31 -11.65 -15.65
N ASP A 135 -14.31 -12.34 -15.11
CA ASP A 135 -15.61 -12.62 -15.76
C ASP A 135 -15.45 -13.23 -17.16
N TYR A 136 -14.65 -14.29 -17.27
CA TYR A 136 -14.30 -14.96 -18.53
C TYR A 136 -13.51 -14.10 -19.54
N GLY A 137 -13.04 -12.93 -19.13
CA GLY A 137 -12.18 -12.06 -19.94
C GLY A 137 -10.79 -12.65 -20.20
N GLU A 138 -10.11 -12.12 -21.22
CA GLU A 138 -8.74 -12.50 -21.61
C GLU A 138 -7.76 -12.30 -20.43
N LYS A 139 -6.95 -13.31 -20.14
CA LYS A 139 -6.13 -13.39 -18.91
C LYS A 139 -4.64 -13.27 -19.21
N GLU A 140 -4.20 -13.74 -20.37
CA GLU A 140 -2.80 -13.89 -20.72
C GLU A 140 -2.11 -12.53 -20.80
N THR A 141 -2.78 -11.49 -21.32
CA THR A 141 -2.19 -10.14 -21.37
C THR A 141 -1.93 -9.57 -19.98
N VAL A 142 -2.87 -9.74 -19.04
CA VAL A 142 -2.71 -9.24 -17.66
C VAL A 142 -1.59 -9.99 -16.95
N LEU A 143 -1.54 -11.32 -17.10
CA LEU A 143 -0.49 -12.16 -16.54
C LEU A 143 0.88 -11.84 -17.13
N GLU A 144 0.96 -11.64 -18.43
CA GLU A 144 2.20 -11.29 -19.12
C GLU A 144 2.70 -9.89 -18.71
N ASN A 145 1.80 -8.91 -18.59
CA ASN A 145 2.14 -7.60 -18.05
C ASN A 145 2.66 -7.68 -16.61
N ALA A 146 2.05 -8.52 -15.77
CA ALA A 146 2.52 -8.76 -14.41
C ALA A 146 3.95 -9.32 -14.41
N ARG A 147 4.26 -10.30 -15.28
CA ARG A 147 5.63 -10.85 -15.45
C ARG A 147 6.62 -9.78 -15.94
N ARG A 148 6.23 -8.97 -16.92
CA ARG A 148 7.08 -7.90 -17.46
C ARG A 148 7.41 -6.84 -16.41
N ILE A 149 6.41 -6.40 -15.67
CA ILE A 149 6.59 -5.48 -14.53
C ILE A 149 7.47 -6.12 -13.46
N ALA A 150 7.31 -7.42 -13.21
CA ALA A 150 8.13 -8.13 -12.24
C ALA A 150 9.61 -8.12 -12.60
N ASN A 151 9.90 -8.30 -13.89
CA ASN A 151 11.26 -8.28 -14.42
C ASN A 151 11.91 -6.89 -14.40
N LEU A 152 11.16 -5.81 -14.12
CA LEU A 152 11.75 -4.48 -13.92
C LEU A 152 12.52 -4.33 -12.61
N GLY A 153 12.30 -5.23 -11.65
CA GLY A 153 12.98 -5.18 -10.36
C GLY A 153 12.53 -4.03 -9.45
N LEU A 154 11.32 -3.49 -9.67
CA LEU A 154 10.77 -2.42 -8.86
C LEU A 154 10.28 -2.96 -7.52
N GLN A 155 10.66 -2.31 -6.41
CA GLN A 155 10.14 -2.63 -5.07
C GLN A 155 8.82 -1.90 -4.82
N VAL A 156 7.80 -2.26 -5.60
CA VAL A 156 6.48 -1.59 -5.58
C VAL A 156 5.36 -2.62 -5.53
N PRO A 157 4.30 -2.39 -4.75
CA PRO A 157 3.15 -3.27 -4.75
C PRO A 157 2.45 -3.27 -6.10
N VAL A 158 2.14 -4.47 -6.60
CA VAL A 158 1.37 -4.69 -7.83
C VAL A 158 0.04 -5.32 -7.45
N VAL A 159 -1.03 -4.57 -7.67
CA VAL A 159 -2.41 -5.03 -7.49
C VAL A 159 -2.93 -5.52 -8.82
N TYR A 160 -3.36 -6.77 -8.87
CA TYR A 160 -4.02 -7.34 -10.03
C TYR A 160 -5.01 -8.40 -9.57
N GLN A 161 -6.04 -8.61 -10.37
CA GLN A 161 -7.05 -9.62 -10.14
C GLN A 161 -7.22 -10.43 -11.41
N VAL A 162 -6.91 -11.73 -11.37
CA VAL A 162 -7.11 -12.63 -12.50
C VAL A 162 -7.79 -13.88 -11.99
N GLU A 163 -8.88 -14.29 -12.65
CA GLU A 163 -9.53 -15.56 -12.35
C GLU A 163 -8.70 -16.70 -12.98
N THR A 164 -7.87 -17.40 -12.20
CA THR A 164 -7.00 -18.47 -12.74
C THR A 164 -7.03 -19.71 -11.87
N ASN A 165 -6.99 -20.88 -12.50
CA ASN A 165 -6.81 -22.18 -11.81
C ASN A 165 -5.32 -22.56 -11.71
N LYS A 166 -4.40 -21.64 -12.03
CA LYS A 166 -2.95 -21.84 -12.02
C LYS A 166 -2.31 -20.95 -10.96
N ILE A 167 -1.42 -21.52 -10.16
CA ILE A 167 -0.52 -20.78 -9.27
C ILE A 167 0.43 -19.96 -10.16
N ILE A 168 0.56 -18.66 -9.89
CA ILE A 168 1.44 -17.75 -10.63
C ILE A 168 2.73 -17.60 -9.82
N PRO A 169 3.86 -18.17 -10.26
CA PRO A 169 5.15 -17.91 -9.62
C PRO A 169 5.57 -16.47 -9.91
N LEU A 170 5.73 -15.65 -8.87
CA LEU A 170 6.30 -14.31 -8.98
C LEU A 170 7.83 -14.42 -8.84
N SER A 171 8.59 -13.74 -9.71
CA SER A 171 10.05 -13.75 -9.67
C SER A 171 10.59 -12.99 -8.44
N GLU A 172 11.84 -13.29 -8.04
CA GLU A 172 12.52 -12.77 -6.83
C GLU A 172 12.35 -11.26 -6.55
N PRO A 173 12.32 -10.34 -7.53
CA PRO A 173 12.16 -8.91 -7.24
C PRO A 173 10.76 -8.50 -6.81
N VAL A 174 9.74 -9.27 -7.19
CA VAL A 174 8.31 -9.02 -6.84
C VAL A 174 7.90 -9.80 -5.60
N ALA A 175 8.55 -10.94 -5.36
CA ALA A 175 8.27 -11.88 -4.30
C ALA A 175 8.86 -11.49 -2.92
N ARG A 176 8.97 -10.19 -2.60
CA ARG A 176 9.35 -9.78 -1.23
C ARG A 176 8.13 -9.84 -0.31
N ALA A 177 8.32 -10.40 0.88
CA ALA A 177 7.35 -10.40 1.96
C ALA A 177 6.76 -9.00 2.16
N GLY A 178 5.43 -8.88 2.14
CA GLY A 178 4.71 -7.64 2.43
C GLY A 178 4.11 -6.89 1.22
N VAL A 179 4.19 -7.42 0.00
CA VAL A 179 3.39 -6.93 -1.15
C VAL A 179 2.15 -7.80 -1.33
N PRO A 180 0.94 -7.33 -0.95
CA PRO A 180 -0.28 -8.10 -1.13
C PRO A 180 -0.80 -7.99 -2.58
N SER A 181 -1.13 -9.12 -3.19
CA SER A 181 -1.97 -9.21 -4.38
C SER A 181 -3.33 -9.80 -3.97
N PHE A 182 -4.43 -9.26 -4.48
CA PHE A 182 -5.78 -9.58 -3.98
C PHE A 182 -6.60 -10.34 -5.04
N ALA A 183 -7.16 -11.50 -4.68
CA ALA A 183 -8.07 -12.28 -5.54
C ALA A 183 -9.56 -12.14 -5.10
N LYS A 184 -10.50 -12.40 -6.03
CA LYS A 184 -11.95 -12.08 -5.95
C LYS A 184 -12.70 -12.71 -4.78
N ASN A 185 -12.19 -13.78 -4.20
CA ASN A 185 -12.86 -14.66 -3.25
C ASN A 185 -12.43 -14.41 -1.78
N GLY A 186 -11.84 -13.25 -1.48
CA GLY A 186 -11.29 -12.97 -0.15
C GLY A 186 -9.92 -13.63 0.09
N GLN A 187 -9.46 -14.45 -0.85
CA GLN A 187 -8.14 -15.06 -0.78
C GLN A 187 -7.06 -13.99 -0.95
N VAL A 188 -6.23 -13.85 0.08
CA VAL A 188 -5.07 -12.96 0.06
C VAL A 188 -3.94 -13.73 -0.63
N ALA A 189 -3.49 -13.25 -1.79
CA ALA A 189 -2.30 -13.79 -2.42
C ALA A 189 -1.10 -13.07 -1.78
N VAL A 190 -0.53 -13.72 -0.78
CA VAL A 190 0.68 -13.28 -0.09
C VAL A 190 1.85 -14.06 -0.66
N THR A 191 2.95 -13.35 -0.89
CA THR A 191 4.21 -14.03 -1.16
C THR A 191 4.86 -14.39 0.17
N ILE A 192 4.95 -15.68 0.47
CA ILE A 192 5.69 -16.23 1.62
C ILE A 192 6.77 -17.14 1.02
N ASP A 193 8.03 -16.85 1.30
CA ASP A 193 9.18 -17.69 0.90
C ASP A 193 9.20 -18.13 -0.58
N LYS A 194 8.97 -17.17 -1.49
CA LYS A 194 9.14 -17.28 -2.96
C LYS A 194 8.00 -17.94 -3.72
N ASP A 195 6.98 -18.45 -3.03
CA ASP A 195 5.78 -19.00 -3.66
C ASP A 195 4.56 -18.11 -3.39
N LEU A 196 3.72 -17.94 -4.41
CA LEU A 196 2.41 -17.31 -4.26
C LEU A 196 1.47 -18.31 -3.60
N LEU A 197 1.25 -18.16 -2.30
CA LEU A 197 0.25 -18.93 -1.58
C LEU A 197 -1.08 -18.18 -1.64
N ILE A 198 -2.07 -18.85 -2.23
CA ILE A 198 -3.46 -18.43 -2.15
C ILE A 198 -3.99 -18.99 -0.83
N LEU A 199 -4.15 -18.13 0.18
CA LEU A 199 -4.73 -18.52 1.46
C LEU A 199 -6.23 -18.26 1.44
N ASP A 200 -7.01 -19.25 1.88
CA ASP A 200 -8.42 -19.03 2.22
C ASP A 200 -8.50 -18.01 3.37
N ALA A 201 -9.35 -17.00 3.23
CA ALA A 201 -9.66 -16.11 4.34
C ALA A 201 -10.65 -16.82 5.26
N ASP A 202 -10.22 -17.11 6.49
CA ASP A 202 -11.09 -17.54 7.59
C ASP A 202 -12.14 -16.46 7.96
#